data_AF-A0A9N7NIR9-F1
#
_entry.id   AF-A0A9N7NIR9-F1
#
_cell.length_a   1.000
_cell.length_b   1.000
_cell.length_c   1.000
_cell.angle_alpha   90.00
_cell.angle_beta   90.00
_cell.angle_gamma   90.00
#
_symmetry.space_group_name_H-M   'P 1'
#
loop_
_entity.id
_entity.type
_entity.pdbx_description
1 polymer ?
#
loop_
_entity_poly.entity_id
_entity_poly.type
_entity_poly.pdbx_seq_one_letter_code
_entity_poly.pdbx_strand_id
1 'polypeptide(L)'
;MAEEQLNKVETEASEEKVEAPNDVSEEKALLVVENSEAAEEKNPEGSINRDAVLARVATEKRFSLTKAWEESEKSKAENKAQKKISAIGAWENSKKANLEAELKKIEEQLEKKKAEQIEKMKNKVALIHKQAEEKRAIVEAKRGEDLLKAEEVAAKYRATGTAPKKLLGCF
;
A
#
# COMPACT_ATOMS: atom_id res chain seq x y z
N MET A 1 -3.97 37.21 -14.33
CA MET A 1 -3.11 36.57 -15.34
C MET A 1 -1.98 35.89 -14.57
N ALA A 2 -1.93 34.59 -14.34
CA ALA A 2 -2.66 33.42 -14.80
C ALA A 2 -2.80 32.50 -13.54
N GLU A 3 -3.97 31.91 -13.26
CA GLU A 3 -4.25 30.47 -13.53
C GLU A 3 -3.12 29.59 -12.96
N GLU A 4 -3.31 28.83 -11.90
CA GLU A 4 -4.15 27.63 -11.92
C GLU A 4 -4.52 27.22 -10.47
N GLN A 5 -5.82 27.34 -10.20
CA GLN A 5 -6.50 26.77 -9.05
C GLN A 5 -6.82 25.32 -9.38
N LEU A 6 -6.28 24.34 -8.66
CA LEU A 6 -6.76 22.95 -8.73
C LEU A 6 -6.31 22.15 -7.51
N ASN A 7 -7.13 22.20 -6.46
CA ASN A 7 -7.41 21.02 -5.62
C ASN A 7 -8.67 21.30 -4.79
N LYS A 8 -9.79 21.27 -5.50
CA LYS A 8 -11.11 21.05 -4.91
C LYS A 8 -11.72 19.88 -5.66
N VAL A 9 -11.48 18.68 -5.15
CA VAL A 9 -12.17 17.46 -5.58
C VAL A 9 -13.11 17.08 -4.45
N GLU A 10 -14.25 17.77 -4.42
CA GLU A 10 -15.50 17.18 -3.96
C GLU A 10 -16.01 16.36 -5.15
N THR A 11 -16.13 15.06 -4.98
CA THR A 11 -16.97 14.20 -5.82
C THR A 11 -17.94 13.50 -4.90
N GLU A 12 -19.16 14.04 -4.85
CA GLU A 12 -20.37 13.34 -4.45
C GLU A 12 -20.81 12.36 -5.55
N ALA A 13 -21.65 11.41 -5.12
CA ALA A 13 -22.53 10.51 -5.88
C ALA A 13 -21.90 9.24 -6.47
N SER A 14 -22.14 8.13 -5.79
CA SER A 14 -23.08 7.11 -6.32
C SER A 14 -23.46 6.12 -5.21
N GLU A 15 -24.69 6.25 -4.71
CA GLU A 15 -25.40 5.17 -4.05
C GLU A 15 -25.54 4.01 -5.04
N GLU A 16 -25.07 2.82 -4.68
CA GLU A 16 -25.43 1.58 -5.37
C GLU A 16 -26.03 0.61 -4.36
N LYS A 17 -27.35 0.75 -4.21
CA LYS A 17 -28.25 -0.23 -3.64
C LYS A 17 -28.32 -1.42 -4.60
N VAL A 18 -27.72 -2.56 -4.25
CA VAL A 18 -27.92 -3.82 -4.97
C VAL A 18 -29.00 -4.62 -4.25
N GLU A 19 -30.22 -4.51 -4.76
CA GLU A 19 -31.37 -5.35 -4.44
C GLU A 19 -31.87 -5.96 -5.75
N ALA A 20 -31.86 -7.30 -5.86
CA ALA A 20 -32.81 -8.16 -6.61
C ALA A 20 -32.21 -9.58 -6.84
N PRO A 21 -33.01 -10.64 -7.11
CA PRO A 21 -34.48 -10.69 -7.21
C PRO A 21 -35.16 -11.78 -6.35
N ASN A 22 -36.40 -11.48 -5.96
CA ASN A 22 -37.45 -12.49 -5.74
C ASN A 22 -38.12 -12.81 -7.09
N ASP A 23 -38.33 -14.10 -7.39
CA ASP A 23 -39.49 -14.63 -8.13
C ASP A 23 -39.52 -16.16 -7.85
N VAL A 24 -40.34 -16.65 -6.93
CA VAL A 24 -41.71 -17.19 -7.09
C VAL A 24 -41.83 -18.33 -8.11
N SER A 25 -42.56 -19.36 -7.66
CA SER A 25 -43.27 -20.38 -8.44
C SER A 25 -42.53 -21.70 -8.62
N GLU A 26 -42.91 -22.67 -7.79
CA GLU A 26 -43.63 -23.82 -8.32
C GLU A 26 -44.45 -24.44 -7.19
N GLU A 27 -45.72 -24.06 -7.14
CA GLU A 27 -46.75 -24.94 -6.59
C GLU A 27 -46.86 -26.16 -7.50
N LYS A 28 -46.59 -27.36 -6.97
CA LYS A 28 -47.18 -28.56 -7.55
C LYS A 28 -47.40 -29.67 -6.53
N ALA A 29 -48.64 -29.67 -6.05
CA ALA A 29 -49.49 -30.82 -5.80
C ALA A 29 -49.11 -31.78 -4.66
N LEU A 30 -49.88 -31.66 -3.58
CA LEU A 30 -50.49 -32.80 -2.91
C LEU A 30 -50.89 -33.89 -3.92
N LEU A 31 -50.38 -35.10 -3.72
CA LEU A 31 -51.08 -36.31 -4.11
C LEU A 31 -51.21 -37.18 -2.87
N VAL A 32 -52.39 -37.07 -2.27
CA VAL A 32 -53.02 -38.06 -1.41
C VAL A 32 -52.96 -39.39 -2.16
N VAL A 33 -52.18 -40.36 -1.68
CA VAL A 33 -52.37 -41.75 -2.09
C VAL A 33 -53.40 -42.33 -1.13
N GLU A 34 -54.64 -42.25 -1.60
CA GLU A 34 -55.77 -43.02 -1.15
C GLU A 34 -55.40 -44.51 -1.24
N ASN A 35 -55.36 -45.18 -0.09
CA ASN A 35 -55.25 -46.63 0.01
C ASN A 35 -56.50 -47.23 -0.66
N SER A 36 -56.38 -47.56 -1.94
CA SER A 36 -57.36 -48.32 -2.69
C SER A 36 -56.86 -49.76 -2.79
N GLU A 37 -57.46 -50.62 -1.97
CA GLU A 37 -57.43 -52.06 -2.15
C GLU A 37 -58.01 -52.38 -3.54
N ALA A 38 -57.19 -52.95 -4.43
CA ALA A 38 -57.66 -53.56 -5.66
C ALA A 38 -56.85 -54.83 -5.95
N ALA A 39 -57.48 -55.95 -5.61
CA ALA A 39 -57.50 -57.24 -6.28
C ALA A 39 -56.19 -57.84 -6.81
N GLU A 40 -55.84 -59.00 -6.23
CA GLU A 40 -54.99 -60.01 -6.85
C GLU A 40 -55.52 -60.41 -8.23
N GLU A 41 -54.73 -60.18 -9.29
CA GLU A 41 -54.72 -61.02 -10.48
C GLU A 41 -53.32 -61.61 -10.68
N LYS A 42 -53.23 -62.94 -10.53
CA LYS A 42 -52.03 -63.74 -10.74
C LYS A 42 -51.74 -63.88 -12.23
N ASN A 43 -50.84 -63.04 -12.75
CA ASN A 43 -50.10 -63.35 -13.97
C ASN A 43 -48.75 -64.01 -13.62
N PRO A 44 -48.30 -65.06 -14.34
CA PRO A 44 -47.02 -65.74 -14.09
C PRO A 44 -45.78 -64.89 -14.44
N GLU A 45 -45.95 -63.61 -14.79
CA GLU A 45 -44.94 -62.73 -15.37
C GLU A 45 -44.29 -61.76 -14.35
N GLY A 46 -44.73 -61.77 -13.09
CA GLY A 46 -44.21 -60.91 -12.03
C GLY A 46 -42.79 -61.27 -11.54
N SER A 47 -42.39 -62.55 -11.65
CA SER A 47 -41.08 -63.01 -11.19
C SER A 47 -39.94 -62.54 -12.09
N ILE A 48 -40.14 -62.61 -13.41
CA ILE A 48 -39.13 -62.23 -14.42
C ILE A 48 -38.85 -60.72 -14.37
N ASN A 49 -39.89 -59.91 -14.14
CA ASN A 49 -39.76 -58.46 -13.98
C ASN A 49 -38.98 -58.08 -12.71
N ARG A 50 -39.19 -58.80 -11.60
CA ARG A 50 -38.46 -58.54 -10.35
C ARG A 50 -36.96 -58.82 -10.51
N ASP A 51 -36.59 -59.93 -11.14
CA ASP A 51 -35.18 -60.28 -11.35
C ASP A 51 -34.48 -59.30 -12.29
N ALA A 52 -35.17 -58.83 -13.33
CA ALA A 52 -34.66 -57.77 -14.21
C ALA A 52 -34.44 -56.44 -13.48
N VAL A 53 -35.38 -56.04 -12.60
CA VAL A 53 -35.25 -54.84 -11.76
C VAL A 53 -34.10 -54.99 -10.76
N LEU A 54 -33.96 -56.15 -10.11
CA LEU A 54 -32.85 -56.43 -9.19
C LEU A 54 -31.50 -56.41 -9.90
N ALA A 55 -31.41 -56.96 -11.11
CA ALA A 55 -30.20 -56.89 -11.94
C ALA A 55 -29.84 -55.44 -12.29
N ARG A 56 -30.84 -54.63 -12.68
CA ARG A 56 -30.64 -53.20 -12.95
C ARG A 56 -30.15 -52.45 -11.71
N VAL A 57 -30.79 -52.61 -10.56
CA VAL A 57 -30.37 -52.00 -9.30
C VAL A 57 -28.94 -52.44 -8.91
N ALA A 58 -28.60 -53.72 -9.11
CA ALA A 58 -27.25 -54.21 -8.85
C ALA A 58 -26.21 -53.57 -9.79
N THR A 59 -26.54 -53.37 -11.07
CA THR A 59 -25.66 -52.66 -12.01
C THR A 59 -25.51 -51.17 -11.68
N GLU A 60 -26.59 -50.49 -11.30
CA GLU A 60 -26.59 -49.09 -10.88
C GLU A 60 -25.76 -48.90 -9.60
N LYS A 61 -25.89 -49.82 -8.63
CA LYS A 61 -25.05 -49.84 -7.42
C LYS A 61 -23.57 -50.01 -7.76
N ARG A 62 -23.23 -50.94 -8.66
CA ARG A 62 -21.83 -51.15 -9.10
C ARG A 62 -21.28 -49.92 -9.81
N PHE A 63 -22.07 -49.31 -10.70
CA PHE A 63 -21.67 -48.11 -11.42
C PHE A 63 -21.44 -46.94 -10.47
N SER A 64 -22.35 -46.73 -9.51
CA SER A 64 -22.23 -45.69 -8.49
C SER A 64 -20.99 -45.87 -7.61
N LEU A 65 -20.69 -47.10 -7.18
CA LEU A 65 -19.49 -47.41 -6.41
C LEU A 65 -18.20 -47.17 -7.23
N THR A 66 -18.20 -47.57 -8.50
CA THR A 66 -17.06 -47.36 -9.41
C THR A 66 -16.80 -45.87 -9.61
N LYS A 67 -17.86 -45.08 -9.84
CA LYS A 67 -17.78 -43.63 -10.00
C LYS A 67 -17.29 -42.95 -8.72
N ALA A 68 -17.79 -43.35 -7.55
CA ALA A 68 -17.34 -42.80 -6.27
C ALA A 68 -15.86 -43.12 -6.00
N TRP A 69 -15.40 -44.32 -6.36
CA TRP A 69 -13.99 -44.69 -6.25
C TRP A 69 -13.11 -43.90 -7.22
N GLU A 70 -13.53 -43.76 -8.48
CA GLU A 70 -12.82 -42.95 -9.47
C GLU A 70 -12.69 -41.49 -9.02
N GLU A 71 -13.77 -40.90 -8.52
CA GLU A 71 -13.77 -39.53 -8.00
C GLU A 71 -12.86 -39.38 -6.78
N SER A 72 -12.82 -40.38 -5.88
CA SER A 72 -11.89 -40.40 -4.76
C SER A 72 -10.43 -40.42 -5.22
N GLU A 73 -10.09 -41.21 -6.23
CA GLU A 73 -8.74 -41.27 -6.80
C GLU A 73 -8.36 -39.96 -7.51
N LYS A 74 -9.28 -39.35 -8.26
CA LYS A 74 -9.09 -38.01 -8.86
C LYS A 74 -8.84 -36.96 -7.78
N SER A 75 -9.66 -36.93 -6.73
CA SER A 75 -9.49 -36.00 -5.62
C SER A 75 -8.13 -36.16 -4.92
N LYS A 76 -7.64 -37.39 -4.73
CA LYS A 76 -6.30 -37.64 -4.18
C LYS A 76 -5.19 -37.06 -5.07
N ALA A 77 -5.30 -37.27 -6.40
CA ALA A 77 -4.34 -36.74 -7.36
C ALA A 77 -4.34 -35.19 -7.35
N GLU A 78 -5.53 -34.59 -7.37
CA GLU A 78 -5.70 -33.14 -7.35
C GLU A 78 -5.14 -32.53 -6.06
N ASN A 79 -5.49 -33.09 -4.90
CA ASN A 79 -4.96 -32.63 -3.61
C ASN A 79 -3.42 -32.70 -3.55
N LYS A 80 -2.81 -33.71 -4.18
CA LYS A 80 -1.35 -33.82 -4.27
C LYS A 80 -0.76 -32.75 -5.19
N ALA A 81 -1.42 -32.44 -6.30
CA ALA A 81 -1.01 -31.37 -7.21
C ALA A 81 -1.13 -29.99 -6.53
N GLN A 82 -2.26 -29.69 -5.91
CA GLN A 82 -2.50 -28.44 -5.20
C GLN A 82 -1.46 -28.18 -4.12
N LYS A 83 -1.13 -29.20 -3.30
CA LYS A 83 -0.06 -29.07 -2.29
C LYS A 83 1.29 -28.67 -2.90
N LYS A 84 1.65 -29.25 -4.06
CA LYS A 84 2.90 -28.90 -4.76
C LYS A 84 2.85 -27.49 -5.32
N ILE A 85 1.74 -27.10 -5.94
CA ILE A 85 1.56 -25.75 -6.49
C ILE A 85 1.64 -24.70 -5.36
N SER A 86 0.96 -24.93 -4.24
CA SER A 86 1.04 -24.05 -3.07
C SER A 86 2.47 -23.99 -2.50
N ALA A 87 3.18 -25.11 -2.43
CA ALA A 87 4.57 -25.11 -1.97
C ALA A 87 5.51 -24.32 -2.90
N ILE A 88 5.32 -24.44 -4.22
CA ILE A 88 6.06 -23.65 -5.22
C ILE A 88 5.75 -22.16 -5.04
N GLY A 89 4.47 -21.79 -4.95
CA GLY A 89 4.06 -20.40 -4.75
C GLY A 89 4.62 -19.79 -3.47
N ALA A 90 4.62 -20.55 -2.36
CA ALA A 90 5.22 -20.10 -1.10
C ALA A 90 6.75 -19.90 -1.22
N TRP A 91 7.44 -20.81 -1.91
CA TRP A 91 8.87 -20.69 -2.15
C TRP A 91 9.22 -19.49 -3.03
N GLU A 92 8.47 -19.27 -4.12
CA GLU A 92 8.63 -18.10 -4.98
C GLU A 92 8.40 -16.80 -4.21
N ASN A 93 7.33 -16.74 -3.41
CA ASN A 93 7.04 -15.58 -2.58
C ASN A 93 8.17 -15.30 -1.59
N SER A 94 8.74 -16.33 -0.97
CA SER A 94 9.90 -16.17 -0.08
C SER A 94 11.13 -15.62 -0.81
N LYS A 95 11.40 -16.08 -2.05
CA LYS A 95 12.51 -15.56 -2.86
C LYS A 95 12.28 -14.12 -3.28
N LYS A 96 11.06 -13.75 -3.68
CA LYS A 96 10.70 -12.36 -4.00
C LYS A 96 10.87 -11.45 -2.78
N ALA A 97 10.32 -11.84 -1.64
CA ALA A 97 10.42 -11.07 -0.40
C ALA A 97 11.88 -10.83 0.04
N ASN A 98 12.76 -11.82 -0.14
CA ASN A 98 14.19 -11.64 0.14
C ASN A 98 14.84 -10.59 -0.77
N LEU A 99 14.55 -10.62 -2.08
CA LEU A 99 15.08 -9.63 -3.02
C LEU A 99 14.51 -8.23 -2.77
N GLU A 100 13.22 -8.13 -2.45
CA GLU A 100 12.59 -6.86 -2.08
C GLU A 100 13.21 -6.27 -0.80
N ALA A 101 13.55 -7.11 0.18
CA ALA A 101 14.23 -6.67 1.38
C ALA A 101 15.66 -6.16 1.10
N GLU A 102 16.41 -6.81 0.20
CA GLU A 102 17.73 -6.34 -0.25
C GLU A 102 17.63 -5.00 -0.99
N LEU A 103 16.65 -4.86 -1.88
CA LEU A 103 16.39 -3.61 -2.59
C LEU A 103 16.08 -2.47 -1.60
N LYS A 104 15.16 -2.70 -0.65
CA LYS A 104 14.80 -1.72 0.36
C LYS A 104 15.99 -1.29 1.23
N LYS A 105 16.89 -2.23 1.55
CA LYS A 105 18.13 -1.94 2.28
C LYS A 105 19.06 -1.02 1.48
N ILE A 106 19.17 -1.24 0.17
CA ILE A 106 19.97 -0.37 -0.71
C ILE A 106 19.37 1.02 -0.79
N GLU A 107 18.05 1.13 -0.94
CA GLU A 107 17.34 2.42 -0.96
C GLU A 107 17.54 3.21 0.34
N GLU A 108 17.42 2.56 1.49
CA GLU A 108 17.66 3.21 2.79
C GLU A 108 19.11 3.73 2.91
N GLN A 109 20.09 2.95 2.44
CA GLN A 109 21.49 3.38 2.44
C GLN A 109 21.73 4.58 1.51
N LEU A 110 21.07 4.61 0.35
CA LEU A 110 21.15 5.75 -0.56
C LEU A 110 20.54 7.00 0.06
N GLU A 111 19.38 6.88 0.70
CA GLU A 111 18.72 8.03 1.34
C GLU A 111 19.55 8.57 2.52
N LYS A 112 20.15 7.69 3.34
CA LYS A 112 21.09 8.08 4.40
C LYS A 112 22.28 8.87 3.85
N LYS A 113 22.95 8.33 2.82
CA LYS A 113 24.09 9.02 2.18
C LYS A 113 23.67 10.36 1.60
N LYS A 114 22.50 10.45 0.98
CA LYS A 114 21.97 11.70 0.43
C LYS A 114 21.72 12.73 1.53
N ALA A 115 21.09 12.35 2.63
CA ALA A 115 20.84 13.21 3.78
C ALA A 115 22.16 13.73 4.39
N GLU A 116 23.14 12.86 4.61
CA GLU A 116 24.47 13.23 5.11
C GLU A 116 25.17 14.26 4.20
N GLN A 117 25.08 14.10 2.88
CA GLN A 117 25.69 15.05 1.94
C GLN A 117 24.97 16.39 1.96
N ILE A 118 23.63 16.39 2.00
CA ILE A 118 22.84 17.62 2.14
C ILE A 118 23.23 18.38 3.41
N GLU A 119 23.36 17.69 4.53
CA GLU A 119 23.78 18.28 5.79
C GLU A 119 25.19 18.87 5.71
N LYS A 120 26.16 18.13 5.13
CA LYS A 120 27.52 18.65 4.91
C LYS A 120 27.53 19.93 4.07
N MET A 121 26.69 20.00 3.03
CA MET A 121 26.59 21.22 2.21
C MET A 121 25.97 22.37 2.99
N LYS A 122 24.91 22.13 3.78
CA LYS A 122 24.31 23.15 4.66
C LYS A 122 25.31 23.67 5.69
N ASN A 123 26.12 22.79 6.29
CA ASN A 123 27.15 23.18 7.23
C ASN A 123 28.24 24.05 6.59
N LYS A 124 28.64 23.75 5.34
CA LYS A 124 29.58 24.60 4.58
C LYS A 124 28.98 25.98 4.31
N VAL A 125 27.71 26.05 3.92
CA VAL A 125 27.01 27.33 3.72
C VAL A 125 26.96 28.13 5.02
N ALA A 126 26.63 27.49 6.15
CA ALA A 126 26.62 28.13 7.46
C ALA A 126 28.01 28.63 7.87
N LEU A 127 29.07 27.87 7.59
CA LEU A 127 30.45 28.29 7.85
C LEU A 127 30.84 29.53 7.04
N ILE A 128 30.48 29.57 5.76
CA ILE A 128 30.72 30.74 4.90
C ILE A 128 29.97 31.96 5.45
N HIS A 129 28.72 31.78 5.85
CA HIS A 129 27.92 32.85 6.43
C HIS A 129 28.55 33.39 7.72
N LYS A 130 28.93 32.50 8.64
CA LYS A 130 29.60 32.84 9.90
C LYS A 130 30.89 33.63 9.64
N GLN A 131 31.74 33.18 8.71
CA GLN A 131 32.97 33.89 8.35
C GLN A 131 32.70 35.29 7.76
N ALA A 132 31.63 35.43 6.98
CA ALA A 132 31.23 36.73 6.43
C ALA A 132 30.74 37.67 7.54
N GLU A 133 29.96 37.16 8.50
CA GLU A 133 29.50 37.92 9.66
C GLU A 133 30.66 38.33 10.58
N GLU A 134 31.62 37.43 10.84
CA GLU A 134 32.84 37.75 11.59
C GLU A 134 33.62 38.91 10.93
N LYS A 135 33.76 38.90 9.61
CA LYS A 135 34.38 40.02 8.87
C LYS A 135 33.59 41.31 8.99
N ARG A 136 32.26 41.27 8.90
CA ARG A 136 31.40 42.45 9.09
C ARG A 136 31.52 43.01 10.50
N ALA A 137 31.54 42.15 11.52
CA ALA A 137 31.72 42.56 12.91
C ALA A 137 33.07 43.24 13.15
N ILE A 138 34.15 42.75 12.54
CA ILE A 138 35.48 43.40 12.61
C ILE A 138 35.44 44.80 11.96
N VAL A 139 34.79 44.94 10.81
CA VAL A 139 34.66 46.25 10.15
C VAL A 139 33.85 47.22 11.01
N GLU A 140 32.74 46.79 11.59
CA GLU A 140 31.92 47.64 12.45
C GLU A 140 32.65 48.01 13.74
N ALA A 141 33.43 47.10 14.33
CA ALA A 141 34.26 47.39 15.50
C ALA A 141 35.31 48.47 15.19
N LYS A 142 36.00 48.38 14.05
CA LYS A 142 36.98 49.41 13.62
C LYS A 142 36.31 50.75 13.37
N ARG A 143 35.14 50.74 12.71
CA ARG A 143 34.33 51.94 12.51
C ARG A 143 33.97 52.60 13.85
N GLY A 144 33.54 51.82 14.84
CA GLY A 144 33.26 52.33 16.18
C GLY A 144 34.50 52.91 16.87
N GLU A 145 35.65 52.24 16.76
CA GLU A 145 36.93 52.73 17.29
C GLU A 145 37.34 54.08 16.67
N ASP A 146 37.23 54.22 15.35
CA ASP A 146 37.57 55.45 14.65
C ASP A 146 36.63 56.61 15.00
N LEU A 147 35.33 56.33 15.18
CA LEU A 147 34.36 57.31 15.67
C LEU A 147 34.70 57.78 17.09
N LEU A 148 34.99 56.86 18.01
CA LEU A 148 35.39 57.21 19.38
C LEU A 148 36.67 58.04 19.42
N LYS A 149 37.69 57.69 18.61
CA LYS A 149 38.91 58.50 18.48
C LYS A 149 38.61 59.91 17.98
N ALA A 150 37.74 60.05 16.98
CA ALA A 150 37.34 61.35 16.46
C ALA A 150 36.60 62.18 17.54
N GLU A 151 35.71 61.56 18.31
CA GLU A 151 35.02 62.19 19.43
C GLU A 151 35.96 62.63 20.55
N GLU A 152 36.91 61.78 20.94
CA GLU A 152 37.95 62.09 21.92
C GLU A 152 38.82 63.28 21.48
N VAL A 153 39.24 63.28 20.21
CA VAL A 153 40.02 64.38 19.63
C VAL A 153 39.20 65.66 19.59
N ALA A 154 37.93 65.61 19.18
CA ALA A 154 37.04 66.76 19.20
C ALA A 154 36.82 67.29 20.63
N ALA A 155 36.66 66.41 21.63
CA ALA A 155 36.53 66.79 23.03
C ALA A 155 37.81 67.49 23.55
N LYS A 156 39.01 67.00 23.17
CA LYS A 156 40.28 67.67 23.49
C LYS A 156 40.37 69.07 22.90
N TYR A 157 39.95 69.27 21.65
CA TYR A 157 39.91 70.60 21.04
C TYR A 157 38.93 71.54 21.76
N ARG A 158 37.72 71.05 22.11
CA ARG A 158 36.73 71.82 22.88
C ARG A 158 37.26 72.22 24.26
N ALA A 159 37.97 71.32 24.96
CA ALA A 159 38.51 71.59 26.28
C ALA A 159 39.70 72.57 26.27
N THR A 160 40.54 72.52 25.23
CA THR A 160 41.74 73.37 25.11
C THR A 160 41.48 74.70 24.40
N GLY A 161 40.30 74.88 23.77
CA GLY A 161 39.97 76.07 22.99
C GLY A 161 40.75 76.20 21.67
N THR A 162 41.39 75.13 21.20
CA THR A 162 42.18 75.14 19.97
C THR A 162 41.37 74.54 18.80
N ALA A 163 41.53 75.10 17.60
CA ALA A 163 40.82 74.62 16.41
C ALA A 163 41.53 73.40 15.78
N PRO A 164 40.78 72.45 15.18
CA PRO A 164 41.36 71.32 14.47
C PRO A 164 42.26 71.77 13.32
N LYS A 165 43.49 71.23 13.25
CA LYS A 165 44.49 71.63 12.25
C LYS A 165 44.26 71.04 10.85
N LYS A 166 43.41 70.01 10.72
CA LYS A 166 43.02 69.39 9.45
C LYS A 166 41.50 69.49 9.31
N LEU A 167 41.02 70.53 8.63
CA LEU A 167 39.58 70.81 8.47
C LEU A 167 38.95 70.08 7.28
N LEU A 168 39.74 69.71 6.28
CA LEU A 168 39.27 69.17 4.99
C LEU A 168 40.33 68.23 4.40
N GLY A 169 40.25 66.93 4.68
CA GLY A 169 40.96 65.90 3.90
C GLY A 169 39.96 65.21 3.00
N CYS A 170 40.17 65.27 1.68
CA CYS A 170 39.28 64.64 0.69
C CYS A 170 39.06 63.15 0.97
N PHE A 171 37.83 62.71 0.71
CA PHE A 171 37.37 61.32 0.75
C PHE A 171 38.23 60.38 -0.09
#